data_AF-A0A7S1IWB3-F1
#
_entry.id   AF-A0A7S1IWB3-F1
#
_cell.length_a   1.000
_cell.length_b   1.000
_cell.length_c   1.000
_cell.angle_alpha   90.00
_cell.angle_beta   90.00
_cell.angle_gamma   90.00
#
_symmetry.space_group_name_H-M   'P 1'
#
loop_
_entity.id
_entity.type
_entity.pdbx_description
1 polymer ?
#
loop_
_entity_poly.entity_id
_entity_poly.type
_entity_poly.pdbx_seq_one_letter_code
_entity_poly.pdbx_strand_id
1 'polypeptide(L)'
;FRSWMKVYVAPDGDDTNEGTVTKPLKTFQGAQEFIRNLKSEGDLPDGGVTVYFRSGEYETEGLKFTSRDSGTVDAPIEYTAYEGEVVTIIGGRRLKDWKKSFLGETDIHHFKLRSIDVFDSEGVELFCNGKAMTLARYPNEGWSHIWNVHP
;
A
#
# COMPACT_ATOMS: atom_id res chain seq x y z
N PHE A 1 15.54 29.00 -14.59
CA PHE A 1 15.56 27.74 -13.84
C PHE A 1 14.15 27.19 -13.85
N ARG A 2 13.94 25.96 -14.34
CA ARG A 2 12.63 25.30 -14.23
C ARG A 2 12.41 24.94 -12.76
N SER A 3 11.25 25.27 -12.20
CA SER A 3 10.96 25.07 -10.77
C SER A 3 9.89 24.01 -10.63
N TRP A 4 10.28 22.85 -10.11
CA TRP A 4 9.35 21.78 -9.79
C TRP A 4 8.32 22.26 -8.77
N MET A 5 7.05 22.00 -9.04
CA MET A 5 6.03 22.12 -8.01
C MET A 5 6.11 20.88 -7.11
N LYS A 6 6.09 21.12 -5.80
CA LYS A 6 6.17 20.06 -4.80
C LYS A 6 4.79 19.84 -4.19
N VAL A 7 4.29 18.61 -4.25
CA VAL A 7 3.06 18.17 -3.61
C VAL A 7 3.43 17.17 -2.54
N TYR A 8 2.84 17.26 -1.35
CA TYR A 8 3.14 16.38 -0.23
C TYR A 8 1.94 15.52 0.12
N VAL A 9 2.19 14.24 0.38
CA VAL A 9 1.20 13.25 0.79
C VAL A 9 1.68 12.60 2.09
N ALA A 10 0.85 12.52 3.12
CA ALA A 10 1.22 11.96 4.42
C ALA A 10 0.07 11.10 5.00
N PRO A 11 0.36 10.06 5.82
CA PRO A 11 -0.69 9.20 6.38
C PRO A 11 -1.71 9.93 7.26
N ASP A 12 -1.28 11.03 7.89
CA ASP A 12 -2.08 11.93 8.72
C ASP A 12 -2.64 13.15 7.97
N GLY A 13 -2.46 13.19 6.64
CA GLY A 13 -3.00 14.23 5.77
C GLY A 13 -4.51 14.12 5.53
N ASP A 14 -4.99 14.99 4.64
CA ASP A 14 -6.38 15.04 4.18
C ASP A 14 -6.40 15.37 2.69
N ASP A 15 -7.16 14.63 1.86
CA ASP A 15 -7.20 14.86 0.42
C ASP A 15 -7.90 16.16 0.00
N THR A 16 -8.52 16.86 0.95
CA THR A 16 -9.03 18.22 0.78
C THR A 16 -7.98 19.31 1.04
N ASN A 17 -6.78 18.92 1.51
CA ASN A 17 -5.70 19.86 1.76
C ASN A 17 -5.04 20.37 0.47
N GLU A 18 -4.29 21.46 0.61
CA GLU A 18 -3.56 22.13 -0.48
C GLU A 18 -2.31 21.36 -0.97
N GLY A 19 -1.98 20.20 -0.37
CA GLY A 19 -0.81 19.41 -0.74
C GLY A 19 0.53 20.05 -0.37
N THR A 20 0.57 20.91 0.65
CA THR A 20 1.79 21.54 1.17
C THR A 20 2.42 20.68 2.28
N VAL A 21 3.67 20.98 2.67
CA VAL A 21 4.35 20.28 3.78
C VAL A 21 3.51 20.30 5.06
N THR A 22 2.85 21.42 5.36
CA THR A 22 2.06 21.63 6.59
C THR A 22 0.61 21.19 6.46
N LYS A 23 0.11 21.04 5.24
CA LYS A 23 -1.22 20.53 4.93
C LYS A 23 -1.11 19.53 3.78
N PRO A 24 -0.59 18.31 4.05
CA PRO A 24 -0.38 17.32 3.01
C PRO A 24 -1.69 16.66 2.61
N LEU A 25 -1.75 16.15 1.38
CA LEU A 25 -2.77 15.21 0.93
C LEU A 25 -2.63 13.89 1.72
N LYS A 26 -3.62 13.02 1.62
CA LYS A 26 -3.62 11.75 2.37
C LYS A 26 -3.27 10.55 1.51
N THR A 27 -3.81 10.49 0.29
CA THR A 27 -3.80 9.27 -0.52
C THR A 27 -3.13 9.46 -1.88
N PHE A 28 -2.78 8.34 -2.52
CA PHE A 28 -2.33 8.34 -3.91
C PHE A 28 -3.42 8.90 -4.83
N GLN A 29 -4.67 8.54 -4.60
CA GLN A 29 -5.83 9.03 -5.36
C GLN A 29 -5.99 10.54 -5.19
N GLY A 30 -5.89 11.06 -3.97
CA GLY A 30 -5.90 12.50 -3.71
C GLY A 30 -4.80 13.25 -4.46
N ALA A 31 -3.59 12.69 -4.52
CA ALA A 31 -2.50 13.27 -5.32
C ALA A 31 -2.79 13.23 -6.84
N GLN A 32 -3.36 12.14 -7.36
CA GLN A 32 -3.78 12.08 -8.77
C GLN A 32 -4.88 13.12 -9.07
N GLU A 33 -5.89 13.23 -8.21
CA GLU A 33 -6.98 14.19 -8.37
C GLU A 33 -6.48 15.63 -8.29
N PHE A 34 -5.60 15.94 -7.35
CA PHE A 34 -4.93 17.23 -7.24
C PHE A 34 -4.25 17.63 -8.55
N ILE A 35 -3.44 16.74 -9.13
CA ILE A 35 -2.73 17.01 -10.38
C ILE A 35 -3.70 17.10 -11.57
N ARG A 36 -4.74 16.26 -11.60
CA ARG A 36 -5.78 16.32 -12.65
C ARG A 36 -6.54 17.65 -12.61
N ASN A 37 -6.82 18.17 -11.43
CA ASN A 37 -7.48 19.47 -11.26
C ASN A 37 -6.55 20.59 -11.71
N LEU A 38 -5.27 20.55 -11.32
CA LEU A 38 -4.26 21.49 -11.81
C LEU A 38 -4.22 21.54 -13.34
N LYS A 39 -4.19 20.37 -13.99
CA LYS A 39 -4.22 20.26 -15.47
C LYS A 39 -5.52 20.77 -16.10
N SER A 40 -6.61 20.81 -15.35
CA SER A 40 -7.89 21.34 -15.84
C SER A 40 -7.95 22.87 -15.78
N GLU A 41 -7.16 23.46 -14.88
CA GLU A 41 -7.05 24.91 -14.69
C GLU A 41 -5.99 25.54 -15.62
N GLY A 42 -5.05 24.73 -16.12
CA GLY A 42 -4.03 25.16 -17.09
C GLY A 42 -2.97 24.10 -17.36
N ASP A 43 -1.87 24.52 -17.98
CA ASP A 43 -0.71 23.64 -18.17
C ASP A 43 -0.01 23.34 -16.84
N LEU A 44 0.67 22.19 -16.77
CA LEU A 44 1.55 21.89 -15.65
C LEU A 44 2.66 22.94 -15.55
N PRO A 45 3.15 23.25 -14.34
CA PRO A 45 4.24 24.21 -14.15
C PRO A 45 5.52 23.78 -14.88
N ASP A 46 6.30 24.76 -15.31
CA ASP A 46 7.58 24.55 -15.97
C ASP A 46 8.55 23.72 -15.11
N GLY A 47 8.94 22.55 -15.60
CA GLY A 47 9.75 21.58 -14.85
C GLY A 47 8.94 20.47 -14.19
N GLY A 48 7.61 20.55 -14.18
CA GLY A 48 6.74 19.46 -13.76
C GLY A 48 6.38 19.46 -12.28
N VAL A 49 5.90 18.31 -11.82
CA VAL A 49 5.38 18.09 -10.47
C VAL A 49 6.09 16.91 -9.82
N THR A 50 6.59 17.10 -8.60
CA THR A 50 7.06 15.99 -7.76
C THR A 50 6.11 15.82 -6.58
N VAL A 51 5.53 14.62 -6.47
CA VAL A 51 4.70 14.19 -5.36
C VAL A 51 5.58 13.44 -4.36
N TYR A 52 5.81 14.06 -3.21
CA TYR A 52 6.56 13.49 -2.10
C TYR A 52 5.62 12.78 -1.12
N PHE A 53 5.83 11.47 -0.96
CA PHE A 53 5.19 10.68 0.09
C PHE A 53 6.03 10.73 1.35
N ARG A 54 5.40 11.08 2.47
CA ARG A 54 6.04 11.08 3.79
C ARG A 54 6.10 9.66 4.35
N SER A 55 6.99 9.44 5.31
CA SER A 55 7.18 8.14 5.94
C SER A 55 5.87 7.57 6.47
N GLY A 56 5.59 6.31 6.13
CA GLY A 56 4.41 5.64 6.64
C GLY A 56 3.85 4.59 5.70
N GLU A 57 2.67 4.11 6.08
CA GLU A 57 1.95 3.07 5.37
C GLU A 57 0.75 3.65 4.64
N TYR A 58 0.60 3.28 3.37
CA TYR A 58 -0.48 3.72 2.51
C TYR A 58 -1.24 2.51 1.99
N GLU A 59 -2.41 2.27 2.59
CA GLU A 59 -3.34 1.24 2.13
C GLU A 59 -3.98 1.68 0.80
N THR A 60 -4.04 0.77 -0.17
CA THR A 60 -4.64 1.02 -1.48
C THR A 60 -5.35 -0.22 -2.00
N GLU A 61 -6.49 -0.02 -2.65
CA GLU A 61 -7.20 -1.10 -3.39
C GLU A 61 -6.61 -1.32 -4.79
N GLY A 62 -5.59 -0.53 -5.16
CA GLY A 62 -4.92 -0.58 -6.45
C GLY A 62 -4.60 0.81 -6.96
N LEU A 63 -3.45 0.95 -7.61
CA LEU A 63 -3.02 2.19 -8.25
C LEU A 63 -3.25 2.08 -9.75
N LYS A 64 -4.19 2.88 -10.26
CA LYS A 64 -4.49 2.94 -11.70
C LYS A 64 -4.06 4.28 -12.26
N PHE A 65 -3.06 4.24 -13.14
CA PHE A 65 -2.62 5.40 -13.92
C PHE A 65 -3.22 5.33 -15.32
N THR A 66 -3.63 6.49 -15.82
CA THR A 66 -4.19 6.67 -17.16
C THR A 66 -3.46 7.81 -17.87
N SER A 67 -3.82 8.09 -19.12
CA SER A 67 -3.28 9.26 -19.85
C SER A 67 -3.54 10.59 -19.14
N ARG A 68 -4.57 10.68 -18.29
CA ARG A 68 -4.84 11.87 -17.47
C ARG A 68 -3.74 12.16 -16.47
N ASP A 69 -3.00 11.14 -16.06
CA ASP A 69 -1.94 11.20 -15.05
C ASP A 69 -0.54 11.39 -15.66
N SER A 70 -0.45 11.50 -16.99
CA SER A 70 0.81 11.72 -17.68
C SER A 70 1.20 13.20 -17.70
N GLY A 71 2.49 13.46 -17.49
CA GLY A 71 3.14 14.74 -17.80
C GLY A 71 3.67 14.78 -19.23
N THR A 72 4.50 15.76 -19.52
CA THR A 72 5.28 15.85 -20.78
C THR A 72 6.77 15.73 -20.49
N VAL A 73 7.60 15.68 -21.53
CA VAL A 73 9.07 15.72 -21.37
C VAL A 73 9.51 17.02 -20.67
N ASP A 74 8.79 18.13 -20.92
CA ASP A 74 9.11 19.44 -20.34
C ASP A 74 8.48 19.69 -18.97
N ALA A 75 7.40 18.96 -18.66
CA ALA A 75 6.69 19.01 -17.39
C ALA A 75 6.33 17.58 -16.92
N PRO A 76 7.32 16.80 -16.45
CA PRO A 76 7.10 15.43 -15.97
C PRO A 76 6.31 15.41 -14.66
N ILE A 77 5.74 14.25 -14.33
CA ILE A 77 5.13 14.00 -13.02
C ILE A 77 5.89 12.85 -12.37
N GLU A 78 6.44 13.09 -11.19
CA GLU A 78 7.21 12.11 -10.41
C GLU A 78 6.50 11.82 -9.08
N TYR A 79 6.40 10.54 -8.72
CA TYR A 79 5.90 10.09 -7.41
C TYR A 79 7.06 9.41 -6.69
N THR A 80 7.45 9.95 -5.52
CA THR A 80 8.65 9.48 -4.82
C THR A 80 8.51 9.62 -3.31
N ALA A 81 9.27 8.85 -2.55
CA ALA A 81 9.40 9.07 -1.11
C ALA A 81 10.14 10.39 -0.85
N TYR A 82 9.76 11.09 0.21
CA TYR A 82 10.56 12.21 0.70
C TYR A 82 11.95 11.73 1.13
N GLU A 83 12.97 12.56 0.96
CA GLU A 83 14.38 12.17 1.09
C GLU A 83 14.66 11.47 2.43
N GLY A 84 15.20 10.24 2.36
CA GLY A 84 15.54 9.42 3.52
C GLY A 84 14.35 8.79 4.24
N GLU A 85 13.11 9.03 3.80
CA GLU A 85 11.91 8.47 4.40
C GLU A 85 11.51 7.15 3.75
N VAL A 86 10.92 6.26 4.56
CA VAL A 86 10.46 4.94 4.11
C VAL A 86 8.95 4.94 3.93
N VAL A 87 8.50 4.63 2.71
CA VAL A 87 7.09 4.59 2.31
C VAL A 87 6.74 3.14 1.99
N THR A 88 5.71 2.61 2.66
CA THR A 88 5.21 1.25 2.41
C THR A 88 3.83 1.33 1.78
N ILE A 89 3.68 0.73 0.61
CA ILE A 89 2.38 0.61 -0.08
C ILE A 89 1.78 -0.74 0.27
N ILE A 90 0.55 -0.73 0.80
CA ILE A 90 -0.14 -1.94 1.26
C ILE A 90 -1.34 -2.18 0.34
N GLY A 91 -1.23 -3.17 -0.54
CA GLY A 91 -2.35 -3.64 -1.39
C GLY A 91 -3.29 -4.62 -0.68
N GLY A 92 -2.95 -5.03 0.55
CA GLY A 92 -3.74 -5.91 1.39
C GLY A 92 -4.61 -5.15 2.39
N ARG A 93 -5.43 -5.89 3.14
CA ARG A 93 -6.22 -5.33 4.24
C ARG A 93 -5.50 -5.51 5.57
N ARG A 94 -5.31 -4.42 6.33
CA ARG A 94 -4.84 -4.55 7.71
C ARG A 94 -5.89 -5.22 8.58
N LEU A 95 -5.49 -6.32 9.19
CA LEU A 95 -6.33 -7.12 10.08
C LEU A 95 -6.23 -6.58 11.52
N LYS A 96 -7.39 -6.25 12.12
CA LYS A 96 -7.52 -5.67 13.46
C LYS A 96 -8.31 -6.61 14.39
N ASP A 97 -8.40 -6.26 15.67
CA ASP A 97 -9.21 -6.96 16.68
C ASP A 97 -8.85 -8.43 16.90
N TRP A 98 -7.54 -8.71 16.90
CA TRP A 98 -7.00 -10.02 17.23
C TRP A 98 -7.34 -10.40 18.67
N LYS A 99 -7.77 -11.65 18.86
CA LYS A 99 -8.03 -12.27 20.14
C LYS A 99 -6.95 -13.29 20.44
N LYS A 100 -6.49 -13.29 21.70
CA LYS A 100 -5.55 -14.29 22.19
C LYS A 100 -6.33 -15.46 22.83
N SER A 101 -5.95 -16.68 22.48
CA SER A 101 -6.40 -17.94 23.06
C SER A 101 -5.20 -18.87 23.24
N PHE A 102 -5.43 -20.04 23.84
CA PHE A 102 -4.38 -21.00 24.18
C PHE A 102 -4.79 -22.42 23.77
N LEU A 103 -3.84 -23.17 23.22
CA LEU A 103 -3.97 -24.60 22.98
C LEU A 103 -2.81 -25.30 23.69
N GLY A 104 -3.09 -25.88 24.86
CA GLY A 104 -2.04 -26.30 25.79
C GLY A 104 -1.18 -25.11 26.21
N GLU A 105 0.13 -25.19 26.01
CA GLU A 105 1.09 -24.11 26.26
C GLU A 105 1.30 -23.18 25.06
N THR A 106 0.62 -23.42 23.93
CA THR A 106 0.80 -22.62 22.70
C THR A 106 -0.14 -21.43 22.68
N ASP A 107 0.44 -20.25 22.46
CA ASP A 107 -0.30 -19.02 22.18
C ASP A 107 -0.93 -19.07 20.78
N ILE A 108 -2.25 -18.84 20.71
CA ILE A 108 -2.98 -18.70 19.46
C ILE A 108 -3.55 -17.29 19.37
N HIS A 109 -3.24 -16.59 18.28
CA HIS A 109 -3.87 -15.32 17.93
C HIS A 109 -4.84 -15.58 16.79
N HIS A 110 -6.12 -15.25 17.01
CA HIS A 110 -7.16 -15.47 16.02
C HIS A 110 -8.02 -14.23 15.86
N PHE A 111 -8.58 -14.04 14.67
CA PHE A 111 -9.51 -12.97 14.36
C PHE A 111 -10.63 -13.52 13.49
N LYS A 112 -11.80 -12.88 13.49
CA LYS A 112 -12.95 -13.33 12.70
C LYS A 112 -13.07 -12.47 11.44
N LEU A 113 -12.80 -13.06 10.28
CA LEU A 113 -13.14 -12.48 8.98
C LEU A 113 -14.65 -12.51 8.79
N ARG A 114 -15.25 -11.35 8.48
CA ARG A 114 -16.72 -11.22 8.33
C ARG A 114 -17.23 -11.44 6.91
N SER A 115 -16.37 -11.42 5.89
CA SER A 115 -16.72 -11.87 4.54
C SER A 115 -15.56 -12.63 3.89
N ILE A 116 -15.93 -13.61 3.08
CA ILE A 116 -15.05 -14.58 2.40
C ILE A 116 -14.52 -14.04 1.06
N ASP A 117 -14.95 -12.84 0.65
CA ASP A 117 -14.60 -12.21 -0.64
C ASP A 117 -13.11 -11.84 -0.79
N VAL A 118 -12.30 -12.11 0.25
CA VAL A 118 -10.84 -11.95 0.24
C VAL A 118 -10.14 -13.17 -0.38
N PHE A 119 -10.85 -14.29 -0.61
CA PHE A 119 -10.24 -15.57 -0.96
C PHE A 119 -10.63 -16.15 -2.33
N ASP A 120 -11.26 -15.36 -3.20
CA ASP A 120 -11.63 -15.83 -4.55
C ASP A 120 -10.42 -15.89 -5.52
N SER A 121 -9.23 -15.47 -5.08
CA SER A 121 -8.01 -15.46 -5.91
C SER A 121 -6.83 -16.19 -5.25
N GLU A 122 -6.35 -17.25 -5.89
CA GLU A 122 -4.96 -17.73 -6.01
C GLU A 122 -4.03 -17.86 -4.78
N GLY A 123 -4.51 -17.72 -3.54
CA GLY A 123 -3.74 -18.01 -2.33
C GLY A 123 -3.85 -16.95 -1.26
N VAL A 124 -3.55 -17.34 -0.02
CA VAL A 124 -3.60 -16.46 1.16
C VAL A 124 -2.20 -16.17 1.62
N GLU A 125 -1.84 -14.90 1.74
CA GLU A 125 -0.62 -14.51 2.43
C GLU A 125 -0.98 -13.66 3.65
N LEU A 126 -0.34 -13.98 4.78
CA LEU A 126 -0.43 -13.21 6.01
C LEU A 126 0.94 -12.62 6.30
N PHE A 127 1.01 -11.30 6.49
CA PHE A 127 2.22 -10.62 6.93
C PHE A 127 2.06 -10.17 8.38
N CYS A 128 3.07 -10.41 9.21
CA CYS A 128 3.17 -9.90 10.57
C CYS A 128 4.43 -9.05 10.69
N ASN A 129 4.30 -7.77 11.05
CA ASN A 129 5.41 -6.81 11.15
C ASN A 129 6.32 -6.80 9.90
N GLY A 130 5.72 -6.83 8.71
CA GLY A 130 6.43 -6.84 7.43
C GLY A 130 7.02 -8.19 7.01
N LYS A 131 6.89 -9.25 7.83
CA LYS A 131 7.38 -10.59 7.51
C LYS A 131 6.23 -11.50 7.07
N ALA A 132 6.39 -12.17 5.93
CA ALA A 132 5.48 -13.20 5.48
C ALA A 132 5.45 -14.37 6.48
N MET A 133 4.24 -14.81 6.84
CA MET A 133 3.99 -15.93 7.74
C MET A 133 3.83 -17.23 6.95
N THR A 134 4.25 -18.34 7.55
CA THR A 134 4.07 -19.67 6.95
C THR A 134 2.63 -20.12 7.14
N LEU A 135 1.95 -20.44 6.03
CA LEU A 135 0.64 -21.10 6.09
C LEU A 135 0.77 -22.46 6.75
N ALA A 136 -0.14 -22.74 7.69
CA ALA A 136 -0.24 -24.07 8.29
C ALA A 136 -0.62 -25.08 7.20
N ARG A 137 0.16 -26.17 7.10
CA ARG A 137 -0.06 -27.27 6.15
C ARG A 137 0.38 -28.60 6.77
N TYR A 138 -0.09 -29.72 6.25
CA TYR A 138 0.41 -31.04 6.63
C TYR A 138 1.02 -31.78 5.43
N PRO A 139 2.23 -32.37 5.58
CA PRO A 139 3.13 -32.17 6.71
C PRO A 139 3.68 -30.73 6.70
N ASN A 140 4.14 -30.23 7.85
CA ASN A 140 4.74 -28.90 7.93
C ASN A 140 5.94 -28.78 6.96
N GLU A 141 6.68 -29.88 6.79
CA GLU A 141 7.77 -30.08 5.84
C GLU A 141 7.73 -31.49 5.24
N GLY A 142 8.24 -31.66 4.02
CA GLY A 142 8.30 -32.97 3.36
C GLY A 142 6.97 -33.45 2.78
N TRP A 143 6.77 -34.77 2.74
CA TRP A 143 5.63 -35.44 2.11
C TRP A 143 4.89 -36.32 3.11
N SER A 144 3.56 -36.41 2.97
CA SER A 144 2.78 -37.41 3.71
C SER A 144 3.18 -38.81 3.25
N HIS A 145 3.60 -39.66 4.18
CA HIS A 145 3.87 -41.07 3.91
C HIS A 145 2.57 -41.88 4.12
N ILE A 146 2.01 -42.39 3.01
CA ILE A 146 0.81 -43.24 3.01
C ILE A 146 1.29 -44.69 2.95
N TRP A 147 1.58 -45.28 4.12
CA TRP A 147 2.04 -46.65 4.36
C TRP A 147 3.50 -47.04 4.01
N ASN A 148 4.10 -47.80 4.94
CA ASN A 148 5.28 -48.63 4.68
C ASN A 148 4.81 -49.94 4.05
N VAL A 149 5.28 -50.23 2.83
CA VAL A 149 5.16 -51.57 2.25
C VAL A 149 6.24 -52.44 2.88
N HIS A 150 5.88 -53.37 3.75
CA HIS A 150 6.81 -54.41 4.19
C HIS A 150 6.97 -55.44 3.06
N PRO A 151 8.21 -55.88 2.76
CA PRO A 151 8.48 -56.90 1.74
C PRO A 151 7.94 -58.28 2.11
#